data_AF-A0A0C6F6Z3-F1
#
_entry.id   AF-A0A0C6F6Z3-F1
#
_cell.length_a   1.000
_cell.length_b   1.000
_cell.length_c   1.000
_cell.angle_alpha   90.00
_cell.angle_beta   90.00
_cell.angle_gamma   90.00
#
_symmetry.space_group_name_H-M   'P 1'
#
loop_
_entity.id
_entity.type
_entity.pdbx_description
1 polymer ?
#
loop_
_entity_poly.entity_id
_entity_poly.type
_entity_poly.pdbx_seq_one_letter_code
_entity_poly.pdbx_strand_id
1 'polypeptide(L)' 'MPYHDDTRVPIPLRTLHLPAVSRAPADRMAEHLIEAYRHAAACEDQVVLDLLRLALGYVGRTYPPTALHAVEEPWS' A
#
# COMPACT_ATOMS: atom_id res chain seq x y z
N MET A 1 -25.62 -37.12 20.41
CA MET A 1 -25.73 -35.95 19.54
C MET A 1 -24.78 -34.89 20.05
N PRO A 2 -23.55 -34.76 19.52
CA PRO A 2 -22.68 -33.65 19.87
C PRO A 2 -22.86 -32.49 18.89
N TYR A 3 -22.89 -31.29 19.44
CA TYR A 3 -22.97 -30.01 18.74
C TYR A 3 -21.74 -29.80 17.85
N HIS A 4 -21.96 -29.52 16.57
CA HIS A 4 -20.90 -29.00 15.70
C HIS A 4 -20.84 -27.49 15.90
N ASP A 5 -19.78 -27.06 16.60
CA ASP A 5 -19.41 -25.67 16.78
C ASP A 5 -18.85 -25.13 15.45
N ASP A 6 -19.66 -24.31 14.78
CA ASP A 6 -19.41 -23.67 13.49
C ASP A 6 -18.48 -22.47 13.70
N THR A 7 -17.22 -22.72 14.06
CA THR A 7 -16.17 -21.69 14.12
C THR A 7 -15.52 -21.52 12.75
N ARG A 8 -16.29 -20.97 11.80
CA ARG A 8 -15.71 -20.34 10.61
C ARG A 8 -15.04 -19.05 11.02
N VAL A 9 -13.79 -19.16 11.44
CA VAL A 9 -12.89 -18.01 11.60
C VAL A 9 -12.77 -17.35 10.23
N PRO A 10 -13.13 -16.07 10.05
CA PRO A 10 -12.79 -15.38 8.83
C PRO A 10 -11.27 -15.23 8.80
N ILE A 11 -10.63 -15.96 7.90
CA ILE A 11 -9.21 -15.78 7.57
C ILE A 11 -9.06 -14.30 7.17
N PRO A 12 -8.25 -13.49 7.87
CA PRO A 12 -7.92 -12.17 7.39
C PRO A 12 -7.15 -12.33 6.08
N LEU A 13 -7.84 -12.11 4.98
CA LEU A 13 -7.26 -12.03 3.65
C LEU A 13 -6.29 -10.85 3.63
N ARG A 14 -5.03 -11.17 3.33
CA ARG A 14 -3.99 -10.27 2.82
C ARG A 14 -3.24 -9.42 3.85
N THR A 15 -2.31 -10.09 4.51
CA THR A 15 -0.93 -9.61 4.48
C THR A 15 -0.06 -10.75 3.96
N LEU A 16 0.00 -10.87 2.64
CA LEU A 16 1.15 -11.48 1.98
C LEU A 16 2.33 -10.60 2.36
N HIS A 17 2.98 -10.96 3.47
CA HIS A 17 4.33 -10.51 3.78
C HIS A 17 5.23 -11.18 2.74
N LEU A 18 5.24 -10.62 1.52
CA LEU A 18 6.24 -10.97 0.54
C LEU A 18 7.58 -10.63 1.20
N PRO A 19 8.52 -11.59 1.26
CA PRO A 19 9.83 -11.38 1.88
C PRO A 19 10.44 -10.15 1.23
N ALA A 20 11.18 -9.37 2.02
CA ALA A 20 11.74 -8.06 1.67
C ALA A 20 12.53 -8.07 0.34
N VAL A 21 11.83 -8.11 -0.79
CA VAL A 21 12.30 -7.59 -2.06
C VAL A 21 12.61 -6.15 -1.74
N SER A 22 13.87 -5.75 -1.92
CA SER A 22 14.34 -4.40 -1.65
C SER A 22 13.37 -3.39 -2.29
N ARG A 23 12.41 -2.88 -1.51
CA ARG A 23 11.37 -1.98 -2.02
C ARG A 23 12.07 -0.78 -2.62
N ALA A 24 11.67 -0.41 -3.83
CA ALA A 24 12.26 0.74 -4.49
C ALA A 24 12.09 1.98 -3.60
N PRO A 25 13.06 2.91 -3.60
CA PRO A 25 12.94 4.15 -2.83
C PRO A 25 11.63 4.90 -3.08
N ALA A 26 11.12 4.85 -4.31
CA ALA A 26 9.84 5.44 -4.69
C ALA A 26 8.63 4.78 -4.01
N ASP A 27 8.64 3.45 -3.87
CA ASP A 27 7.58 2.72 -3.16
C ASP A 27 7.55 3.09 -1.69
N ARG A 28 8.73 3.21 -1.05
CA ARG A 28 8.85 3.67 0.34
C ARG A 28 8.37 5.11 0.50
N MET A 29 8.73 5.99 -0.44
CA MET A 29 8.26 7.38 -0.45
C MET A 29 6.72 7.43 -0.55
N ALA A 30 6.13 6.66 -1.46
CA ALA A 30 4.68 6.58 -1.61
C ALA A 30 3.99 6.10 -0.32
N GLU A 31 4.54 5.08 0.34
CA GLU A 31 4.03 4.58 1.63
C GLU A 31 4.06 5.66 2.72
N HIS A 32 5.18 6.38 2.85
CA HIS A 32 5.30 7.46 3.82
C HIS A 32 4.31 8.61 3.54
N LEU A 33 4.11 8.97 2.27
CA LEU A 33 3.14 9.99 1.88
C LEU A 33 1.69 9.56 2.15
N ILE A 34 1.36 8.28 1.94
CA ILE A 34 0.04 7.71 2.28
C ILE A 34 -0.19 7.76 3.79
N GLU A 35 0.82 7.43 4.60
CA GLU A 35 0.70 7.47 6.06
C GLU A 35 0.56 8.91 6.57
N ALA A 36 1.36 9.85 6.03
CA ALA A 36 1.20 11.28 6.32
C ALA A 36 -0.21 11.79 5.96
N TYR A 37 -0.79 11.30 4.87
CA TYR A 37 -2.15 11.68 4.45
C TYR A 37 -3.20 11.23 5.47
N ARG A 38 -3.05 10.02 6.02
CA ARG A 38 -3.96 9.51 7.07
C ARG A 38 -3.89 10.37 8.33
N HIS A 39 -2.69 10.75 8.76
CA HIS A 39 -2.51 11.65 9.90
C HIS A 39 -3.09 13.03 9.63
N ALA A 40 -2.83 13.63 8.47
CA ALA A 40 -3.40 14.92 8.10
C ALA A 40 -4.93 14.89 8.03
N ALA A 41 -5.51 13.80 7.54
CA ALA A 41 -6.96 13.61 7.48
C ALA A 41 -7.59 13.54 8.87
N ALA A 42 -6.93 12.88 9.83
CA ALA A 42 -7.37 12.84 11.22
C ALA A 42 -7.32 14.21 11.91
N CYS A 43 -6.46 15.11 11.43
CA CYS A 43 -6.35 16.48 11.93
C CYS A 43 -7.22 17.49 11.14
N GLU A 44 -7.93 17.05 10.11
CA GLU A 44 -8.74 17.91 9.22
C GLU A 44 -7.96 19.07 8.58
N ASP A 45 -6.64 18.94 8.43
CA ASP A 45 -5.79 19.98 7.82
C ASP A 45 -5.86 19.91 6.30
N GLN A 46 -6.73 20.72 5.71
CA GLN A 46 -6.99 20.73 4.27
C GLN A 46 -5.75 21.13 3.45
N VAL A 47 -4.92 22.04 3.96
CA VAL A 47 -3.73 22.52 3.22
C VAL A 47 -2.71 21.39 3.10
N VAL A 48 -2.47 20.67 4.21
CA VAL A 48 -1.55 19.52 4.22
C VAL A 48 -2.09 18.39 3.35
N LEU A 49 -3.40 18.13 3.36
CA LEU A 49 -4.02 17.14 2.49
C LEU A 49 -3.79 17.43 1.00
N ASP A 50 -3.96 18.68 0.57
CA ASP A 50 -3.78 19.06 -0.82
C ASP A 50 -2.31 18.97 -1.27
N LEU A 51 -1.36 19.34 -0.40
CA LEU A 51 0.07 19.16 -0.65
C LEU A 51 0.44 17.68 -0.79
N LEU A 52 -0.11 16.82 0.07
CA LEU A 52 0.14 15.37 0.01
C LEU A 52 -0.46 14.73 -1.25
N ARG A 53 -1.66 15.18 -1.69
CA ARG A 53 -2.25 14.75 -2.97
C ARG A 53 -1.36 15.14 -4.15
N LEU A 54 -0.83 16.36 -4.15
CA LEU A 54 0.08 16.83 -5.19
C LEU A 54 1.37 15.98 -5.23
N ALA A 55 1.96 15.72 -4.07
CA ALA A 55 3.17 14.91 -3.94
C ALA A 55 2.94 13.47 -4.42
N LEU A 56 1.85 12.82 -4.00
CA LEU A 56 1.47 11.48 -4.46
C LEU A 56 1.26 11.45 -5.98
N GLY A 57 0.58 12.46 -6.55
CA GLY A 57 0.39 12.57 -7.99
C GLY A 57 1.69 12.78 -8.76
N TYR A 58 2.67 13.47 -8.18
CA TYR A 58 4.01 13.58 -8.76
C TYR A 58 4.73 12.23 -8.71
N VAL A 59 4.81 11.59 -7.54
CA VAL A 59 5.49 10.31 -7.36
C VAL A 59 4.94 9.25 -8.31
N GLY A 60 3.62 9.11 -8.42
CA GLY A 60 2.99 8.14 -9.31
C GLY A 60 3.19 8.39 -10.81
N ARG A 61 3.51 9.63 -11.22
CA ARG A 61 3.85 9.96 -12.62
C ARG A 61 5.35 9.82 -12.91
N THR A 62 6.19 10.14 -11.94
CA THR A 62 7.66 10.17 -12.12
C THR A 62 8.29 8.81 -11.91
N TYR A 63 7.73 8.00 -11.00
CA TYR A 63 8.26 6.69 -10.65
C TYR A 63 7.16 5.64 -10.89
N PRO A 64 7.18 4.93 -12.03
CA PRO A 64 6.22 3.86 -12.26
C PRO A 64 6.35 2.81 -11.14
N PRO A 65 5.22 2.27 -10.63
CA PRO A 65 5.24 1.27 -9.58
C PRO A 65 6.15 0.09 -9.95
N THR A 66 7.08 -0.26 -9.07
CA THR A 66 8.03 -1.37 -9.32
C THR A 66 7.32 -2.70 -9.58
N ALA A 67 6.11 -2.86 -9.02
CA ALA A 67 5.25 -4.03 -9.25
C ALA A 67 4.76 -4.17 -10.72
N LEU A 68 4.72 -3.09 -11.51
CA LEU A 68 4.38 -3.16 -12.93
C LEU A 68 5.54 -3.65 -13.79
N HIS A 69 6.78 -3.40 -13.38
CA HIS A 69 7.97 -3.90 -14.09
C HIS A 69 8.25 -5.38 -13.81
N ALA A 70 7.83 -5.90 -12.65
CA ALA A 70 7.99 -7.32 -12.31
C ALA A 70 7.08 -8.27 -13.12
N VAL A 71 6.08 -7.75 -13.86
CA VAL A 71 5.17 -8.55 -14.70
C VAL A 71 5.75 -8.79 -16.10
N GLU A 72 6.77 -8.03 -16.52
CA GLU A 72 7.40 -8.14 -17.85
C GLU A 72 8.65 -9.04 -17.90
N GLU A 73 8.80 -10.00 -16.98
CA GLU A 73 9.76 -11.11 -17.13
C GLU A 73 9.04 -12.41 -17.51
N PRO A 74 8.62 -12.59 -18.78
CA PRO A 74 8.30 -13.91 -19.29
C PRO A 74 9.60 -14.68 -19.57
N TRP A 75 9.84 -15.71 -18.78
CA TRP A 75 10.48 -16.99 -19.13
C TRP A 75 11.41 -16.96 -20.37
N SER A 76 12.71 -17.08 -20.15
CA SER A 76 13.63 -17.71 -21.11
C SER A 76 14.19 -18.98 -20.49
#